data_AF-A0A673LQH5-F1
#
_entry.id   AF-A0A673LQH5-F1
#
_cell.length_a   1.000
_cell.length_b   1.000
_cell.length_c   1.000
_cell.angle_alpha   90.00
_cell.angle_beta   90.00
_cell.angle_gamma   90.00
#
_symmetry.space_group_name_H-M   'P 1'
#
loop_
_entity.id
_entity.type
_entity.pdbx_description
1 polymer ?
#
loop_
_entity_poly.entity_id
_entity_poly.type
_entity_poly.pdbx_seq_one_letter_code
_entity_poly.pdbx_strand_id
1 'polypeptide(L)'
;PAISSAQTSVISPSCPEMAKFLNPDEMTSRDYYFDSYAHFGIHEEMLKDEVRTLTYRNSMYHNKHIFKDKIVLDVGSGTGILSMFAAKAGAKHVYGIECSSISEYSEKIIKANHLDTFLIFSQEVDIYTVKPEELSFTSSFCLQIQRNDYVHALVTYFNIEFTKCHKKTGFSTAPDAPYTHWKQTVFYLEEYLTVKRGEEIVGTVSMKPNEKNARDLDFTFELDFKGQLCEAAIAHDYKMR
;
A
#
# COMPACT_ATOMS: atom_id res chain seq x y z
N PRO A 1 48.14 4.91 -44.23
CA PRO A 1 46.90 5.49 -44.79
C PRO A 1 45.77 4.44 -44.72
N ALA A 2 45.07 4.39 -43.60
CA ALA A 2 43.73 4.95 -43.41
C ALA A 2 42.76 3.79 -43.10
N ILE A 3 42.62 3.54 -41.80
CA ILE A 3 41.59 2.68 -41.19
C ILE A 3 40.29 3.51 -41.23
N SER A 4 39.25 2.99 -41.87
CA SER A 4 37.92 3.62 -41.89
C SER A 4 37.05 2.95 -40.82
N SER A 5 36.72 3.73 -39.80
CA SER A 5 35.87 3.42 -38.66
C SER A 5 34.39 3.33 -39.08
N ALA A 6 33.73 2.21 -38.75
CA ALA A 6 32.28 2.12 -38.80
C ALA A 6 31.66 2.94 -37.66
N GLN A 7 30.93 4.01 -37.99
CA GLN A 7 30.09 4.76 -37.06
C GLN A 7 28.86 3.92 -36.70
N THR A 8 28.72 3.59 -35.42
CA THR A 8 27.48 3.04 -34.87
C THR A 8 26.56 4.22 -34.54
N SER A 9 25.49 4.40 -35.30
CA SER A 9 24.46 5.41 -35.03
C SER A 9 23.62 4.98 -33.82
N VAL A 10 23.69 5.75 -32.74
CA VAL A 10 22.80 5.62 -31.59
C VAL A 10 21.41 6.09 -31.99
N ILE A 11 20.45 5.17 -32.04
CA ILE A 11 19.03 5.51 -32.19
C ILE A 11 18.56 6.02 -30.83
N SER A 12 18.34 7.33 -30.72
CA SER A 12 17.58 7.92 -29.62
C SER A 12 16.11 7.55 -29.77
N PRO A 13 15.44 6.93 -28.78
CA PRO A 13 14.00 6.89 -28.79
C PRO A 13 13.49 8.31 -28.50
N SER A 14 12.92 8.94 -29.50
CA SER A 14 12.15 10.18 -29.35
C SER A 14 11.03 9.96 -28.34
N CYS A 15 10.96 10.84 -27.34
CA CYS A 15 9.86 10.92 -26.39
C CYS A 15 8.51 10.98 -27.16
N PRO A 16 7.52 10.14 -26.85
CA PRO A 16 6.19 10.29 -27.44
C PRO A 16 5.61 11.64 -27.02
N GLU A 17 5.00 12.33 -27.98
CA GLU A 17 4.31 13.60 -27.80
C GLU A 17 3.32 13.58 -26.64
N MET A 18 3.14 14.77 -26.04
CA MET A 18 2.30 15.08 -24.89
C MET A 18 0.97 14.33 -24.86
N ALA A 19 0.62 13.89 -23.65
CA ALA A 19 -0.67 13.40 -23.19
C ALA A 19 -1.83 13.80 -24.12
N LYS A 20 -2.27 12.86 -24.96
CA LYS A 20 -3.63 12.90 -25.47
C LYS A 20 -4.54 12.87 -24.24
N PHE A 21 -5.32 13.91 -24.04
CA PHE A 21 -6.45 13.87 -23.12
C PHE A 21 -7.32 12.67 -23.54
N LEU A 22 -7.19 11.56 -22.81
CA LEU A 22 -8.02 10.39 -23.00
C LEU A 22 -9.47 10.81 -22.75
N ASN A 23 -10.38 10.35 -23.60
CA ASN A 23 -11.80 10.58 -23.37
C ASN A 23 -12.17 9.96 -22.01
N PRO A 24 -12.84 10.67 -21.09
CA PRO A 24 -13.20 10.13 -19.77
C PRO A 24 -13.98 8.81 -19.83
N ASP A 25 -14.75 8.60 -20.91
CA ASP A 25 -15.51 7.37 -21.16
C ASP A 25 -14.62 6.18 -21.65
N GLU A 26 -13.38 6.45 -22.05
CA GLU A 26 -12.38 5.46 -22.50
C GLU A 26 -11.29 5.19 -21.44
N MET A 27 -11.27 5.96 -20.35
CA MET A 27 -10.30 5.78 -19.27
C MET A 27 -10.63 4.54 -18.44
N THR A 28 -9.65 3.66 -18.28
CA THR A 28 -9.77 2.49 -17.40
C THR A 28 -9.46 2.88 -15.95
N SER A 29 -9.90 2.08 -14.96
CA SER A 29 -9.54 2.28 -13.55
C SER A 29 -8.02 2.27 -13.31
N ARG A 30 -7.29 1.58 -14.19
CA ARG A 30 -5.82 1.57 -14.20
C ARG A 30 -5.25 2.94 -14.58
N ASP A 31 -5.86 3.61 -15.55
CA ASP A 31 -5.42 4.94 -16.00
C ASP A 31 -5.69 5.99 -14.93
N TYR A 32 -6.87 5.96 -14.30
CA TYR A 32 -7.20 6.82 -13.15
C TYR A 32 -6.25 6.63 -11.96
N TYR A 33 -5.85 5.40 -11.66
CA TYR A 33 -4.89 5.14 -10.59
C TYR A 33 -3.50 5.70 -10.91
N PHE A 34 -2.98 5.45 -12.11
CA PHE A 34 -1.64 5.96 -12.44
C PHE A 34 -1.62 7.50 -12.56
N ASP A 35 -2.73 8.09 -12.98
CA ASP A 35 -2.90 9.54 -13.04
C ASP A 35 -3.09 10.18 -11.65
N SER A 36 -3.78 9.51 -10.71
CA SER A 36 -3.89 10.03 -9.35
C SER A 36 -2.54 10.06 -8.64
N TYR A 37 -1.75 8.99 -8.75
CA TYR A 37 -0.38 8.95 -8.21
C TYR A 37 0.60 9.84 -8.98
N ALA A 38 0.22 10.46 -10.11
CA ALA A 38 1.05 11.47 -10.75
C ALA A 38 1.04 12.79 -9.98
N HIS A 39 -0.01 13.02 -9.17
CA HIS A 39 -0.18 14.27 -8.44
C HIS A 39 0.71 14.33 -7.19
N PHE A 40 1.53 15.39 -7.09
CA PHE A 40 2.50 15.54 -5.99
C PHE A 40 1.85 15.51 -4.60
N GLY A 41 0.61 16.00 -4.46
CA GLY A 41 -0.08 16.07 -3.16
C GLY A 41 -0.27 14.71 -2.49
N ILE A 42 -0.49 13.64 -3.26
CA ILE A 42 -0.61 12.27 -2.74
C ILE A 42 0.75 11.81 -2.15
N HIS A 43 1.85 12.13 -2.84
CA HIS A 43 3.20 11.83 -2.34
C HIS A 43 3.60 12.70 -1.16
N GLU A 44 3.15 13.95 -1.11
CA GLU A 44 3.39 14.84 0.03
C GLU A 44 2.74 14.31 1.31
N GLU A 45 1.47 13.88 1.24
CA GLU A 45 0.78 13.24 2.37
C GLU A 45 1.52 11.98 2.83
N MET A 46 1.89 11.13 1.88
CA MET A 46 2.66 9.91 2.14
C MET A 46 4.04 10.19 2.77
N LEU A 47 4.76 11.20 2.31
CA LEU A 47 6.09 11.56 2.82
C LEU A 47 6.01 12.21 4.20
N LYS A 48 4.96 13.00 4.47
CA LYS A 48 4.71 13.64 5.77
C LYS A 48 4.18 12.66 6.82
N ASP A 49 3.72 11.49 6.43
CA ASP A 49 3.50 10.37 7.36
C ASP A 49 4.87 9.88 7.91
N GLU A 50 5.29 10.49 9.02
CA GLU A 50 6.55 10.19 9.67
C GLU A 50 6.57 8.77 10.24
N VAL A 51 5.45 8.27 10.77
CA VAL A 51 5.36 6.91 11.31
C VAL A 51 5.69 5.91 10.22
N ARG A 52 5.04 6.04 9.05
CA ARG A 52 5.34 5.22 7.88
C ARG A 52 6.79 5.41 7.44
N THR A 53 7.15 6.63 7.07
CA THR A 53 8.40 6.91 6.33
C THR A 53 9.63 6.63 7.19
N LEU A 54 9.60 6.98 8.49
CA LEU A 54 10.70 6.69 9.41
C LEU A 54 10.79 5.20 9.75
N THR A 55 9.67 4.46 9.80
CA THR A 55 9.72 3.01 10.07
C THR A 55 10.42 2.27 8.93
N TYR A 56 10.09 2.57 7.67
CA TYR A 56 10.83 2.03 6.52
C TYR A 56 12.31 2.44 6.53
N ARG A 57 12.61 3.72 6.78
CA ARG A 57 14.01 4.18 6.87
C ARG A 57 14.77 3.42 7.95
N ASN A 58 14.19 3.27 9.13
CA ASN A 58 14.83 2.64 10.28
C ASN A 58 15.00 1.14 10.07
N SER A 59 14.06 0.45 9.42
CA SER A 59 14.21 -0.97 9.06
C SER A 59 15.42 -1.21 8.16
N MET A 60 15.74 -0.26 7.26
CA MET A 60 16.93 -0.33 6.42
C MET A 60 18.20 0.15 7.15
N TYR A 61 18.16 1.34 7.75
CA TYR A 61 19.35 2.00 8.31
C TYR A 61 19.88 1.35 9.58
N HIS A 62 19.02 0.72 10.39
CA HIS A 62 19.47 -0.04 11.55
C HIS A 62 19.89 -1.46 11.20
N ASN A 63 19.66 -1.90 9.95
CA ASN A 63 19.99 -3.24 9.48
C ASN A 63 20.80 -3.20 8.18
N LYS A 64 21.72 -2.24 8.05
CA LYS A 64 22.58 -2.09 6.85
C LYS A 64 23.31 -3.37 6.45
N HIS A 65 23.63 -4.24 7.40
CA HIS A 65 24.25 -5.54 7.15
C HIS A 65 23.38 -6.47 6.27
N ILE A 66 22.05 -6.31 6.28
CA ILE A 66 21.12 -7.06 5.42
C ILE A 66 21.16 -6.52 3.99
N PHE A 67 21.32 -5.20 3.84
CA PHE A 67 21.28 -4.50 2.55
C PHE A 67 22.64 -4.43 1.85
N LYS A 68 23.74 -4.47 2.62
CA LYS A 68 25.09 -4.32 2.10
C LYS A 68 25.36 -5.30 0.97
N ASP A 69 25.80 -4.76 -0.16
CA ASP A 69 26.16 -5.50 -1.37
C ASP A 69 25.00 -6.30 -2.02
N LYS A 70 23.75 -6.03 -1.62
CA LYS A 70 22.55 -6.66 -2.20
C LYS A 70 21.96 -5.89 -3.36
N ILE A 71 21.21 -6.60 -4.17
CA ILE A 71 20.29 -6.02 -5.16
C ILE A 71 18.93 -5.91 -4.49
N VAL A 72 18.32 -4.73 -4.54
CA VAL A 72 17.01 -4.43 -3.94
C VAL A 72 16.03 -4.09 -5.05
N LEU A 73 14.79 -4.55 -4.92
CA LEU A 73 13.68 -4.15 -5.77
C LEU A 73 12.65 -3.36 -4.93
N ASP A 74 12.26 -2.20 -5.43
CA ASP A 74 11.25 -1.30 -4.86
C ASP A 74 10.03 -1.27 -5.79
N VAL A 75 8.97 -1.96 -5.40
CA VAL A 75 7.74 -2.12 -6.19
C VAL A 75 6.75 -1.01 -5.83
N GLY A 76 6.40 -0.16 -6.79
CA GLY A 76 5.63 1.07 -6.53
C GLY A 76 6.52 2.16 -5.95
N SER A 77 7.66 2.41 -6.59
CA SER A 77 8.74 3.24 -6.04
C SER A 77 8.35 4.71 -5.84
N GLY A 78 7.30 5.21 -6.51
CA GLY A 78 6.78 6.56 -6.35
C GLY A 78 7.85 7.64 -6.54
N THR A 79 8.08 8.46 -5.51
CA THR A 79 9.14 9.48 -5.51
C THR A 79 10.57 8.93 -5.39
N GLY A 80 10.73 7.61 -5.21
CA GLY A 80 12.02 6.94 -5.03
C GLY A 80 12.59 7.02 -3.61
N ILE A 81 11.81 7.50 -2.62
CA ILE A 81 12.30 7.70 -1.25
C ILE A 81 12.80 6.40 -0.60
N LEU A 82 12.08 5.29 -0.78
CA LEU A 82 12.47 3.98 -0.24
C LEU A 82 13.69 3.43 -0.96
N SER A 83 13.74 3.58 -2.28
CA SER A 83 14.92 3.28 -3.08
C SER A 83 16.17 4.03 -2.60
N MET A 84 16.06 5.33 -2.31
CA MET A 84 17.16 6.13 -1.77
C MET A 84 17.59 5.67 -0.37
N PHE A 85 16.65 5.23 0.48
CA PHE A 85 17.00 4.63 1.76
C PHE A 85 17.77 3.31 1.58
N ALA A 86 17.33 2.43 0.69
CA ALA A 86 18.01 1.17 0.40
C ALA A 86 19.45 1.42 -0.11
N ALA A 87 19.63 2.37 -1.03
CA ALA A 87 20.94 2.78 -1.52
C ALA A 87 21.85 3.30 -0.40
N LYS A 88 21.35 4.21 0.45
CA LYS A 88 22.10 4.74 1.61
C LYS A 88 22.35 3.70 2.72
N ALA A 89 21.58 2.62 2.75
CA ALA A 89 21.81 1.48 3.61
C ALA A 89 22.94 0.56 3.10
N GLY A 90 23.46 0.77 1.88
CA GLY A 90 24.59 0.05 1.30
C GLY A 90 24.22 -0.98 0.24
N ALA A 91 22.99 -0.95 -0.29
CA ALA A 91 22.63 -1.76 -1.44
C ALA A 91 23.59 -1.51 -2.61
N LYS A 92 24.02 -2.60 -3.27
CA LYS A 92 24.87 -2.54 -4.46
C LYS A 92 24.12 -1.89 -5.62
N HIS A 93 22.87 -2.30 -5.81
CA HIS A 93 21.94 -1.74 -6.78
C HIS A 93 20.54 -1.75 -6.21
N VAL A 94 19.75 -0.77 -6.62
CA VAL A 94 18.33 -0.68 -6.33
C VAL A 94 17.59 -0.50 -7.66
N TYR A 95 16.55 -1.28 -7.87
CA TYR A 95 15.64 -1.18 -8.99
C TYR A 95 14.30 -0.66 -8.48
N GLY A 96 13.85 0.49 -9.00
CA GLY A 96 12.53 1.03 -8.71
C GLY A 96 11.58 0.76 -9.88
N ILE A 97 10.41 0.18 -9.60
CA ILE A 97 9.32 0.03 -10.55
C ILE A 97 8.23 1.03 -10.18
N GLU A 98 7.88 1.93 -11.10
CA GLU A 98 6.77 2.86 -10.96
C GLU A 98 6.07 3.00 -12.30
N CYS A 99 4.75 3.03 -12.28
CA CYS A 99 3.90 3.06 -13.47
C CYS A 99 3.23 4.43 -13.66
N SER A 100 3.26 5.30 -12.66
CA SER A 100 2.83 6.69 -12.73
C SER A 100 3.93 7.61 -13.29
N SER A 101 3.54 8.75 -13.87
CA SER A 101 4.46 9.77 -14.40
C SER A 101 5.29 10.47 -13.32
N ILE A 102 4.99 10.23 -12.02
CA ILE A 102 5.87 10.65 -10.92
C ILE A 102 7.29 10.06 -11.04
N SER A 103 7.43 8.93 -11.75
CA SER A 103 8.71 8.29 -12.08
C SER A 103 9.71 9.27 -12.72
N GLU A 104 9.26 10.18 -13.60
CA GLU A 104 10.12 11.21 -14.22
C GLU A 104 10.72 12.18 -13.19
N TYR A 105 9.97 12.48 -12.12
CA TYR A 105 10.46 13.29 -11.01
C TYR A 105 11.39 12.48 -10.11
N SER A 106 11.08 11.20 -9.88
CA SER A 106 11.94 10.31 -9.09
C SER A 106 13.36 10.25 -9.64
N GLU A 107 13.53 10.18 -10.97
CA GLU A 107 14.83 10.21 -11.65
C GLU A 107 15.62 11.49 -11.34
N LYS A 108 14.94 12.64 -11.43
CA LYS A 108 15.54 13.95 -11.14
C LYS A 108 15.94 14.05 -9.67
N ILE A 109 15.10 13.58 -8.75
CA ILE A 109 15.35 13.58 -7.31
C ILE A 109 16.56 12.69 -6.97
N ILE A 110 16.60 11.48 -7.50
CA ILE A 110 17.69 10.51 -7.29
C ILE A 110 19.01 11.09 -7.80
N LYS A 111 19.03 11.64 -9.02
CA LYS A 111 20.21 12.27 -9.61
C LYS A 111 20.68 13.48 -8.81
N ALA A 112 19.75 14.32 -8.34
CA ALA A 112 20.05 15.47 -7.48
C ALA A 112 20.66 15.07 -6.12
N ASN A 113 20.40 13.84 -5.65
CA ASN A 113 20.97 13.28 -4.43
C ASN A 113 22.24 12.44 -4.67
N HIS A 114 22.79 12.45 -5.89
CA HIS A 114 24.01 11.74 -6.28
C HIS A 114 23.95 10.21 -6.07
N LEU A 115 22.81 9.61 -6.40
CA LEU A 115 22.60 8.16 -6.34
C LEU A 115 22.46 7.58 -7.75
N ASP A 116 23.20 6.50 -8.03
CA ASP A 116 23.15 5.78 -9.32
C ASP A 116 22.11 4.64 -9.24
N THR A 117 20.82 4.98 -9.24
CA THR A 117 19.71 4.02 -9.22
C THR A 117 19.21 3.77 -10.65
N PHE A 118 19.13 2.51 -11.10
CA PHE A 118 18.64 2.14 -12.42
C PHE A 118 17.13 1.84 -12.36
N LEU A 119 16.30 2.63 -13.03
CA LEU A 119 14.89 2.30 -13.25
C LEU A 119 14.76 1.29 -14.38
N ILE A 120 14.10 0.17 -14.11
CA ILE A 120 13.61 -0.73 -15.17
C ILE A 120 12.19 -1.19 -14.82
N PHE A 121 11.36 -1.02 -15.83
CA PHE A 121 9.99 -1.45 -16.13
C PHE A 121 9.34 -2.61 -15.35
N SER A 122 8.00 -2.48 -15.33
CA SER A 122 6.94 -3.35 -14.79
C SER A 122 7.22 -4.85 -14.82
N GLN A 123 7.33 -5.43 -13.64
CA GLN A 123 7.01 -6.84 -13.41
C GLN A 123 6.58 -7.03 -11.95
N GLU A 124 5.53 -7.82 -11.75
CA GLU A 124 5.06 -8.22 -10.43
C GLU A 124 6.09 -9.09 -9.71
N VAL A 125 6.26 -8.84 -8.41
CA VAL A 125 7.11 -9.64 -7.53
C VAL A 125 6.33 -10.06 -6.28
N ASP A 126 6.43 -11.35 -6.01
CA ASP A 126 5.72 -12.13 -5.00
C ASP A 126 6.29 -11.89 -3.58
N ILE A 127 5.41 -11.72 -2.58
CA ILE A 127 5.74 -11.51 -1.17
C ILE A 127 5.93 -12.81 -0.36
N TYR A 128 6.13 -13.93 -1.07
CA TYR A 128 6.89 -15.16 -0.78
C TYR A 128 6.11 -16.49 -0.68
N THR A 129 4.79 -16.51 -0.46
CA THR A 129 3.96 -17.73 -0.65
C THR A 129 2.48 -17.44 -0.91
N VAL A 130 2.04 -16.18 -0.79
CA VAL A 130 0.62 -15.83 -0.89
C VAL A 130 0.18 -15.89 -2.35
N LYS A 131 -0.89 -16.61 -2.63
CA LYS A 131 -1.45 -16.64 -3.98
C LYS A 131 -2.55 -15.59 -4.13
N PRO A 132 -2.74 -14.99 -5.31
CA PRO A 132 -3.82 -14.02 -5.52
C PRO A 132 -5.21 -14.54 -5.10
N GLU A 133 -5.46 -15.84 -5.26
CA GLU A 133 -6.69 -16.49 -4.80
C GLU A 133 -6.87 -16.51 -3.27
N GLU A 134 -5.78 -16.43 -2.49
CA GLU A 134 -5.81 -16.37 -1.01
C GLU A 134 -6.11 -14.96 -0.49
N LEU A 135 -6.09 -13.94 -1.35
CA LEU A 135 -6.50 -12.57 -1.01
C LEU A 135 -8.03 -12.43 -0.94
N SER A 136 -8.76 -13.39 -1.48
CA SER A 136 -10.19 -13.54 -1.25
C SER A 136 -10.40 -14.50 -0.09
N PHE A 137 -10.86 -13.99 1.05
CA PHE A 137 -10.96 -14.77 2.27
C PHE A 137 -12.24 -14.47 3.04
N THR A 138 -12.62 -15.44 3.87
CA THR A 138 -13.62 -15.28 4.93
C THR A 138 -12.95 -15.63 6.26
N SER A 139 -13.02 -14.74 7.24
CA SER A 139 -12.45 -14.95 8.57
C SER A 139 -13.51 -14.72 9.63
N SER A 140 -13.60 -15.62 10.59
CA SER A 140 -14.42 -15.41 11.78
C SER A 140 -13.74 -14.43 12.74
N PHE A 141 -14.54 -13.68 13.49
CA PHE A 141 -14.10 -12.81 14.58
C PHE A 141 -15.00 -12.98 15.81
N CYS A 142 -14.44 -12.67 16.98
CA CYS A 142 -15.17 -12.51 18.23
C CYS A 142 -14.65 -11.28 18.96
N LEU A 143 -15.53 -10.33 19.27
CA LEU A 143 -15.22 -9.08 19.95
C LEU A 143 -15.91 -9.05 21.32
N GLN A 144 -15.11 -9.04 22.37
CA GLN A 144 -15.60 -8.93 23.73
C GLN A 144 -15.82 -7.46 24.12
N ILE A 145 -17.03 -7.14 24.59
CA ILE A 145 -17.43 -5.79 24.97
C ILE A 145 -16.77 -5.37 26.29
N GLN A 146 -16.04 -4.26 26.25
CA GLN A 146 -15.24 -3.80 27.40
C GLN A 146 -16.00 -2.85 28.35
N ARG A 147 -17.08 -2.22 27.88
CA ARG A 147 -17.90 -1.30 28.66
C ARG A 147 -19.35 -1.28 28.15
N ASN A 148 -20.28 -0.87 28.99
CA ASN A 148 -21.66 -0.65 28.55
C ASN A 148 -21.69 0.57 27.60
N ASP A 149 -22.25 0.42 26.41
CA ASP A 149 -22.23 1.46 25.39
C ASP A 149 -23.21 1.14 24.23
N TYR A 150 -23.20 2.00 23.21
CA TYR A 150 -23.83 1.75 21.92
C TYR A 150 -22.77 1.51 20.83
N VAL A 151 -22.90 0.41 20.09
CA VAL A 151 -22.00 0.07 18.97
C VAL A 151 -22.65 0.49 17.66
N HIS A 152 -22.03 1.42 16.94
CA HIS A 152 -22.56 1.97 15.69
C HIS A 152 -21.81 1.50 14.45
N ALA A 153 -20.58 1.02 14.63
CA ALA A 153 -19.70 0.66 13.53
C ALA A 153 -18.63 -0.33 14.00
N LEU A 154 -18.12 -1.10 13.04
CA LEU A 154 -16.88 -1.85 13.18
C LEU A 154 -15.73 -1.01 12.62
N VAL A 155 -14.57 -1.09 13.25
CA VAL A 155 -13.37 -0.35 12.81
C VAL A 155 -12.26 -1.36 12.53
N THR A 156 -11.69 -1.31 11.34
CA THR A 156 -10.55 -2.13 10.97
C THR A 156 -9.29 -1.29 10.81
N TYR A 157 -8.16 -1.89 11.17
CA TYR A 157 -6.83 -1.32 11.08
C TYR A 157 -5.83 -2.46 10.82
N PHE A 158 -4.59 -2.13 10.51
CA PHE A 158 -3.56 -3.14 10.26
C PHE A 158 -2.24 -2.81 10.98
N ASN A 159 -1.41 -3.83 11.10
CA ASN A 159 -0.06 -3.73 11.61
C ASN A 159 0.92 -4.19 10.52
N ILE A 160 2.07 -3.52 10.43
CA ILE A 160 3.18 -3.94 9.57
C ILE A 160 4.37 -4.28 10.46
N GLU A 161 5.00 -5.43 10.20
CA GLU A 161 6.20 -5.87 10.92
C GLU A 161 7.30 -6.31 9.96
N PHE A 162 8.51 -5.78 10.18
CA PHE A 162 9.73 -6.15 9.47
C PHE A 162 10.47 -7.23 10.27
N THR A 163 10.00 -8.47 10.17
CA THR A 163 10.43 -9.61 11.00
C THR A 163 11.91 -9.99 10.89
N LYS A 164 12.61 -9.52 9.86
CA LYS A 164 14.05 -9.78 9.64
C LYS A 164 14.97 -8.74 10.28
N CYS A 165 14.42 -7.67 10.87
CA CYS A 165 15.22 -6.68 11.57
C CYS A 165 15.79 -7.22 12.89
N HIS A 166 17.00 -6.81 13.26
CA HIS A 166 17.64 -7.19 14.53
C HIS A 166 16.86 -6.69 15.76
N LYS A 167 16.15 -5.57 15.64
CA LYS A 167 15.19 -5.08 16.64
C LYS A 167 13.79 -5.16 16.05
N LYS A 168 12.79 -5.46 16.88
CA LYS A 168 11.38 -5.38 16.49
C LYS A 168 11.11 -4.03 15.84
N THR A 169 10.75 -4.06 14.56
CA THR A 169 10.56 -2.86 13.74
C THR A 169 9.25 -3.04 13.00
N GLY A 170 8.34 -2.08 13.14
CA GLY A 170 6.98 -2.15 12.63
C GLY A 170 6.16 -0.97 13.13
N PHE A 171 4.96 -0.81 12.59
CA PHE A 171 4.01 0.21 13.02
C PHE A 171 2.58 -0.32 12.97
N SER A 172 1.67 0.38 13.66
CA SER A 172 0.24 0.08 13.70
C SER A 172 -0.55 1.28 13.21
N THR A 173 -1.68 1.04 12.56
CA THR A 173 -2.67 2.08 12.23
C THR A 173 -3.86 2.08 13.20
N ALA A 174 -3.75 1.37 14.34
CA ALA A 174 -4.81 1.28 15.33
C ALA A 174 -5.23 2.66 15.89
N PRO A 175 -6.48 2.81 16.37
CA PRO A 175 -6.95 4.07 16.96
C PRO A 175 -6.13 4.59 18.14
N ASP A 176 -5.44 3.71 18.86
CA ASP A 176 -4.57 4.00 20.00
C ASP A 176 -3.09 4.17 19.59
N ALA A 177 -2.75 3.99 18.31
CA ALA A 177 -1.43 4.21 17.76
C ALA A 177 -1.26 5.66 17.25
N PRO A 178 -0.01 6.15 17.07
CA PRO A 178 0.24 7.44 16.43
C PRO A 178 -0.38 7.52 15.03
N TYR A 179 -0.74 8.74 14.63
CA TYR A 179 -1.40 9.01 13.35
C TYR A 179 -0.58 8.48 12.15
N THR A 180 -1.30 7.89 11.19
CA THR A 180 -0.81 7.52 9.86
C THR A 180 -1.82 8.01 8.82
N HIS A 181 -1.39 8.23 7.58
CA HIS A 181 -2.29 8.70 6.51
C HIS A 181 -3.42 7.68 6.21
N TRP A 182 -3.18 6.39 6.45
CA TRP A 182 -4.19 5.34 6.32
C TRP A 182 -5.35 5.47 7.31
N LYS A 183 -5.12 6.10 8.47
CA LYS A 183 -6.11 6.17 9.56
C LYS A 183 -6.69 4.77 9.85
N GLN A 184 -8.02 4.65 9.83
CA GLN A 184 -8.76 3.41 10.00
C GLN A 184 -9.93 3.37 9.01
N THR A 185 -10.40 2.17 8.70
CA THR A 185 -11.61 1.97 7.90
C THR A 185 -12.80 1.72 8.83
N VAL A 186 -13.88 2.47 8.64
CA VAL A 186 -15.09 2.40 9.48
C VAL A 186 -16.24 1.81 8.68
N PHE A 187 -16.85 0.73 9.20
CA PHE A 187 -18.00 0.04 8.63
C PHE A 187 -19.22 0.28 9.52
N TYR A 188 -20.10 1.19 9.12
CA TYR A 188 -21.29 1.51 9.89
C TYR A 188 -22.33 0.39 9.84
N LEU A 189 -22.98 0.15 10.97
CA LEU A 189 -24.19 -0.66 11.04
C LEU A 189 -25.40 0.20 10.64
N GLU A 190 -26.40 -0.42 10.03
CA GLU A 190 -27.69 0.24 9.75
C GLU A 190 -28.40 0.61 11.05
N GLU A 191 -28.37 -0.29 12.04
CA GLU A 191 -28.86 -0.06 13.39
C GLU A 191 -27.75 -0.28 14.42
N TYR A 192 -27.75 0.52 15.48
CA TYR A 192 -26.78 0.40 16.56
C TYR A 192 -27.13 -0.76 17.49
N LEU A 193 -26.12 -1.38 18.10
CA LEU A 193 -26.30 -2.39 19.14
C LEU A 193 -26.22 -1.75 20.53
N THR A 194 -27.09 -2.16 21.44
CA THR A 194 -27.03 -1.75 22.87
C THR A 194 -26.33 -2.85 23.66
N VAL A 195 -25.12 -2.57 24.13
CA VAL A 195 -24.22 -3.61 24.67
C VAL A 195 -23.86 -3.37 26.14
N LYS A 196 -23.56 -4.46 26.85
CA LYS A 196 -23.03 -4.46 28.22
C LYS A 196 -21.66 -5.12 28.27
N ARG A 197 -20.85 -4.66 29.22
CA ARG A 197 -19.53 -5.22 29.49
C ARG A 197 -19.60 -6.73 29.70
N GLY A 198 -18.73 -7.46 29.00
CA GLY A 198 -18.60 -8.91 29.07
C GLY A 198 -19.43 -9.66 28.04
N GLU A 199 -20.35 -9.00 27.32
CA GLU A 199 -21.05 -9.59 26.18
C GLU A 199 -20.10 -9.71 24.97
N GLU A 200 -20.47 -10.54 24.00
CA GLU A 200 -19.64 -10.84 22.83
C GLU A 200 -20.42 -10.61 21.53
N ILE A 201 -19.75 -9.96 20.59
CA ILE A 201 -20.18 -9.88 19.19
C ILE A 201 -19.37 -10.92 18.42
N VAL A 202 -20.05 -11.82 17.72
CA VAL A 202 -19.40 -12.90 16.95
C VAL A 202 -19.79 -12.75 15.50
N GLY A 203 -18.93 -13.11 14.56
CA GLY A 203 -19.27 -12.94 13.16
C GLY A 203 -18.21 -13.42 12.20
N THR A 204 -18.42 -13.11 10.93
CA THR A 204 -17.46 -13.31 9.85
C THR A 204 -17.27 -12.02 9.06
N VAL A 205 -16.06 -11.83 8.57
CA VAL A 205 -15.74 -10.83 7.54
C VAL A 205 -15.24 -11.57 6.32
N SER A 206 -15.86 -11.29 5.19
CA SER A 206 -15.40 -11.74 3.87
C SER A 206 -14.90 -10.55 3.09
N MET A 207 -13.80 -10.72 2.37
CA MET A 207 -13.23 -9.70 1.49
C MET A 207 -12.84 -10.35 0.17
N LYS A 208 -13.17 -9.69 -0.95
CA LYS A 208 -12.73 -10.09 -2.28
C LYS A 208 -12.58 -8.89 -3.22
N PRO A 209 -11.74 -8.99 -4.27
CA PRO A 209 -11.75 -8.02 -5.36
C PRO A 209 -13.13 -7.94 -6.02
N ASN A 210 -13.56 -6.73 -6.41
CA ASN A 210 -14.83 -6.54 -7.12
C ASN A 210 -14.75 -7.10 -8.55
N GLU A 211 -15.85 -7.70 -9.03
CA GLU A 211 -15.92 -8.32 -10.36
C GLU A 211 -15.76 -7.33 -11.54
N LYS A 212 -16.18 -6.07 -11.37
CA LYS A 212 -16.09 -5.05 -12.42
C LYS A 212 -14.74 -4.33 -12.42
N ASN A 213 -14.17 -4.12 -11.24
CA ASN A 213 -12.89 -3.46 -11.07
C ASN A 213 -12.09 -4.15 -9.95
N ALA A 214 -11.07 -4.93 -10.32
CA ALA A 214 -10.27 -5.71 -9.37
C ALA A 214 -9.48 -4.86 -8.34
N ARG A 215 -9.47 -3.53 -8.47
CA ARG A 215 -8.91 -2.60 -7.47
C ARG A 215 -9.91 -2.22 -6.37
N ASP A 216 -11.20 -2.29 -6.66
CA ASP A 216 -12.25 -2.08 -5.67
C ASP A 216 -12.36 -3.36 -4.82
N LEU A 217 -12.78 -3.21 -3.56
CA LEU A 217 -12.97 -4.33 -2.64
C LEU A 217 -14.43 -4.45 -2.24
N ASP A 218 -14.98 -5.64 -2.41
CA ASP A 218 -16.26 -6.04 -1.85
C ASP A 218 -16.01 -6.69 -0.48
N PHE A 219 -16.68 -6.17 0.55
CA PHE A 219 -16.69 -6.74 1.89
C PHE A 219 -18.09 -7.24 2.24
N THR A 220 -18.17 -8.36 2.93
CA THR A 220 -19.42 -8.84 3.55
C THR A 220 -19.13 -9.08 5.03
N PHE A 221 -19.87 -8.39 5.90
CA PHE A 221 -19.84 -8.64 7.34
C PHE A 221 -21.12 -9.37 7.74
N GLU A 222 -20.94 -10.56 8.33
CA GLU A 222 -22.00 -11.27 9.04
C GLU A 222 -21.73 -11.15 10.54
N LEU A 223 -22.74 -10.75 11.30
CA LEU A 223 -22.60 -10.46 12.72
C LEU A 223 -23.80 -11.02 13.47
N ASP A 224 -23.53 -11.79 14.51
CA ASP A 224 -24.47 -12.26 15.50
C ASP A 224 -24.15 -11.64 16.86
N PHE A 225 -25.16 -11.04 17.48
CA PHE A 225 -25.09 -10.49 18.83
C PHE A 225 -26.33 -10.90 19.63
N LYS A 226 -26.11 -11.49 20.80
CA LYS A 226 -27.17 -11.87 21.76
C LYS A 226 -26.85 -11.29 23.13
N GLY A 227 -27.22 -10.02 23.31
CA GLY A 227 -27.05 -9.31 24.57
C GLY A 227 -28.30 -9.34 25.43
N GLN A 228 -28.18 -8.84 26.66
CA GLN A 228 -29.31 -8.70 27.58
C GLN A 228 -30.34 -7.66 27.14
N LEU A 229 -29.90 -6.66 26.35
CA LEU A 229 -30.69 -5.49 25.99
C LEU A 229 -31.13 -5.47 24.52
N CYS A 230 -30.44 -6.20 23.64
CA CYS A 230 -30.86 -6.41 22.26
C CYS A 230 -30.26 -7.70 21.69
N GLU A 231 -30.91 -8.23 20.65
CA GLU A 231 -30.39 -9.31 19.81
C GLU A 231 -30.38 -8.84 18.36
N ALA A 232 -29.35 -9.21 17.61
CA ALA A 232 -29.20 -8.86 16.21
C ALA A 232 -28.49 -9.99 15.45
N ALA A 233 -28.96 -10.24 14.24
CA ALA A 233 -28.29 -11.07 13.23
C ALA A 233 -28.25 -10.22 11.95
N ILE A 234 -27.07 -9.75 11.59
CA ILE A 234 -26.83 -8.74 10.55
C ILE A 234 -25.96 -9.36 9.47
N ALA A 235 -26.30 -9.13 8.20
CA ALA A 235 -25.43 -9.42 7.07
C ALA A 235 -25.40 -8.18 6.15
N HIS A 236 -24.27 -7.50 6.08
CA HIS A 236 -24.12 -6.27 5.29
C HIS A 236 -22.98 -6.37 4.29
N ASP A 237 -23.26 -5.90 3.07
CA ASP A 237 -22.28 -5.77 2.01
C ASP A 237 -21.79 -4.31 1.91
N TYR A 238 -20.48 -4.14 1.83
CA TYR A 238 -19.82 -2.85 1.66
C TYR A 238 -18.93 -2.89 0.41
N LYS A 239 -18.79 -1.73 -0.23
CA LYS A 239 -17.92 -1.57 -1.40
C LYS A 239 -16.95 -0.42 -1.16
N MET A 240 -15.67 -0.72 -1.20
CA MET A 240 -14.60 0.27 -1.16
C MET A 240 -14.12 0.54 -2.59
N ARG A 241 -14.11 1.80 -3.02
CA ARG A 241 -13.78 2.25 -4.37
C ARG A 241 -12.80 3.42 -4.31
#